data_AF-A0A442TD63-F1
#
_entry.id   AF-A0A442TD63-F1
#
_cell.length_a   1.000
_cell.length_b   1.000
_cell.length_c   1.000
_cell.angle_alpha   90.00
_cell.angle_beta   90.00
_cell.angle_gamma   90.00
#
_symmetry.space_group_name_H-M   'P 1'
#
loop_
_entity.id
_entity.type
_entity.pdbx_description
1 polymer ?
#
loop_
_entity_poly.entity_id
_entity_poly.type
_entity_poly.pdbx_seq_one_letter_code
_entity_poly.pdbx_strand_id
1 'polypeptide(L)'
;MPVADSRDWSKLSPFVQGFIEAAFFCETSCFCMAEWFEPETQHAIAEGQSDGNIPNDCDTSHIHADSLKKIAEFCATFQASAAELLSRAYARDYDETQAGRDFYFTHCGHGVGYWDREALALQGEDSAEYESLTAEMLENVTHSAAWQAALDKRNALEAESIGDLLSKAAGRGEVNPFFGDHVDHGNAPFVHFSIY
;
A
#
# COMPACT_ATOMS: atom_id res chain seq x y z
N MET A 1 14.50 34.12 -3.24
CA MET A 1 14.87 33.16 -2.16
C MET A 1 15.01 31.80 -2.81
N PRO A 2 16.08 31.04 -2.58
CA PRO A 2 16.17 29.68 -3.10
C PRO A 2 15.00 28.87 -2.53
N VAL A 3 14.21 28.24 -3.41
CA VAL A 3 13.18 27.29 -3.00
C VAL A 3 13.92 26.11 -2.39
N ALA A 4 13.69 25.83 -1.12
CA ALA A 4 14.28 24.66 -0.47
C ALA A 4 13.94 23.43 -1.31
N ASP A 5 14.95 22.62 -1.63
CA ASP A 5 14.75 21.42 -2.46
C ASP A 5 13.76 20.49 -1.75
N SER A 6 12.56 20.35 -2.31
CA SER A 6 11.48 19.56 -1.75
C SER A 6 11.73 18.05 -1.83
N ARG A 7 12.84 17.63 -2.45
CA ARG A 7 13.23 16.22 -2.67
C ARG A 7 14.05 15.60 -1.54
N ASP A 8 14.14 16.26 -0.39
CA ASP A 8 14.84 15.73 0.78
C ASP A 8 14.06 14.55 1.38
N TRP A 9 14.47 13.33 1.03
CA TRP A 9 13.87 12.07 1.51
C TRP A 9 13.66 12.03 3.02
N SER A 10 14.62 12.58 3.79
CA SER A 10 14.58 12.59 5.26
C SER A 10 13.45 13.44 5.84
N LYS A 11 12.83 14.31 5.03
CA LYS A 11 11.71 15.16 5.42
C LYS A 11 10.34 14.55 5.11
N LEU A 12 10.30 13.44 4.38
CA LEU A 12 9.06 12.72 4.11
C LEU A 12 8.62 11.94 5.35
N SER A 13 7.30 11.76 5.54
CA SER A 13 6.82 10.89 6.60
C SER A 13 7.21 9.43 6.32
N PRO A 14 7.36 8.60 7.36
CA PRO A 14 7.63 7.17 7.19
C PRO A 14 6.61 6.47 6.27
N PHE A 15 5.35 6.91 6.29
CA PHE A 15 4.29 6.39 5.42
C PHE A 15 4.56 6.68 3.95
N VAL A 16 4.88 7.95 3.62
CA VAL A 16 5.19 8.35 2.25
C VAL A 16 6.46 7.64 1.76
N GLN A 17 7.46 7.48 2.64
CA GLN A 17 8.67 6.72 2.32
C GLN A 17 8.33 5.26 1.97
N GLY A 18 7.55 4.58 2.81
CA GLY A 18 7.12 3.21 2.56
C GLY A 18 6.33 3.06 1.25
N PHE A 19 5.43 4.00 0.96
CA PHE A 19 4.69 4.00 -0.31
C PHE A 19 5.60 4.11 -1.53
N ILE A 20 6.57 5.03 -1.50
CA ILE A 20 7.52 5.22 -2.61
C ILE A 20 8.44 4.01 -2.76
N GLU A 21 8.92 3.43 -1.65
CA GLU A 21 9.74 2.22 -1.68
C GLU A 21 9.02 1.05 -2.36
N ALA A 22 7.74 0.83 -2.03
CA ALA A 22 6.94 -0.22 -2.67
C ALA A 22 6.74 0.05 -4.17
N ALA A 23 6.51 1.30 -4.56
CA ALA A 23 6.39 1.67 -5.97
C ALA A 23 7.68 1.40 -6.75
N PHE A 24 8.83 1.84 -6.25
CA PHE A 24 10.12 1.58 -6.91
C PHE A 24 10.42 0.08 -6.97
N PHE A 25 10.13 -0.67 -5.91
CA PHE A 25 10.33 -2.12 -5.90
C PHE A 25 9.52 -2.84 -7.00
N CYS A 26 8.27 -2.44 -7.21
CA CYS A 26 7.40 -3.05 -8.22
C CYS A 26 7.69 -2.62 -9.66
N GLU A 27 8.20 -1.40 -9.85
CA GLU A 27 8.17 -0.73 -11.16
C GLU A 27 9.57 -0.52 -11.77
N THR A 28 10.59 -1.08 -11.13
CA THR A 28 11.96 -1.07 -11.65
C THR A 28 12.12 -2.04 -12.82
N SER A 29 12.79 -1.59 -13.88
CA SER A 29 13.09 -2.39 -15.06
C SER A 29 14.47 -3.03 -15.05
N CYS A 30 14.81 -3.72 -16.14
CA CYS A 30 16.14 -4.26 -16.35
C CYS A 30 17.15 -3.26 -16.94
N PHE A 31 16.70 -2.07 -17.39
CA PHE A 31 17.53 -1.06 -18.05
C PHE A 31 17.99 0.01 -17.07
N CYS A 32 19.17 0.60 -17.31
CA CYS A 32 19.66 1.76 -16.56
C CYS A 32 19.28 3.09 -17.24
N MET A 33 19.41 4.22 -16.52
CA MET A 33 19.07 5.55 -17.01
C MET A 33 19.85 5.92 -18.28
N ALA A 34 21.12 5.49 -18.36
CA ALA A 34 21.99 5.79 -19.50
C ALA A 34 21.52 5.10 -20.79
N GLU A 35 20.88 3.94 -20.66
CA GLU A 35 20.37 3.14 -21.79
C GLU A 35 18.89 3.46 -22.08
N TRP A 36 18.22 4.19 -21.18
CA TRP A 36 16.76 4.33 -21.21
C TRP A 36 16.26 4.87 -22.54
N PHE A 37 16.91 5.89 -23.08
CA PHE A 37 16.51 6.56 -24.32
C PHE A 37 17.16 5.98 -25.58
N GLU A 38 17.93 4.90 -25.46
CA GLU A 38 18.51 4.24 -26.62
C GLU A 38 17.41 3.58 -27.47
N PRO A 39 17.49 3.61 -28.82
CA PRO A 39 16.44 3.07 -29.68
C PRO A 39 16.08 1.61 -29.40
N GLU A 40 17.06 0.79 -29.03
CA GLU A 40 16.87 -0.63 -28.70
C GLU A 40 16.04 -0.80 -27.42
N THR A 41 16.35 -0.02 -26.38
CA THR A 41 15.59 0.01 -25.12
C THR A 41 14.17 0.50 -25.32
N GLN A 42 14.00 1.61 -26.05
CA GLN A 42 12.67 2.16 -26.35
C GLN A 42 11.82 1.18 -27.17
N HIS A 43 12.43 0.43 -28.09
CA HIS A 43 11.75 -0.63 -28.82
C HIS A 43 11.32 -1.77 -27.90
N ALA A 44 12.19 -2.25 -27.01
CA ALA A 44 11.86 -3.30 -26.04
C ALA A 44 10.72 -2.89 -25.10
N ILE A 45 10.72 -1.65 -24.61
CA ILE A 45 9.62 -1.08 -23.79
C ILE A 45 8.31 -1.07 -24.59
N ALA A 46 8.34 -0.60 -25.85
CA ALA A 46 7.15 -0.55 -26.70
C ALA A 46 6.57 -1.94 -27.04
N GLU A 47 7.42 -2.98 -27.07
CA GLU A 47 7.00 -4.38 -27.25
C GLU A 47 6.58 -5.07 -25.94
N GLY A 48 6.62 -4.37 -24.81
CA GLY A 48 6.28 -4.92 -23.49
C GLY A 48 7.29 -5.96 -23.00
N GLN A 49 8.55 -5.87 -23.44
CA GLN A 49 9.64 -6.76 -23.01
C GLN A 49 10.37 -6.27 -21.77
N SER A 50 10.02 -5.07 -21.30
CA SER A 50 10.49 -4.50 -20.04
C SER A 50 9.47 -4.77 -18.94
N ASP A 51 9.89 -5.47 -17.90
CA ASP A 51 9.17 -5.42 -16.63
C ASP A 51 9.38 -4.00 -16.06
N GLY A 52 8.35 -3.34 -15.54
CA GLY A 52 8.47 -2.02 -14.94
C GLY A 52 8.73 -0.84 -15.89
N ASN A 53 8.51 0.36 -15.36
CA ASN A 53 8.49 1.64 -16.09
C ASN A 53 9.55 2.65 -15.59
N ILE A 54 10.48 2.20 -14.72
CA ILE A 54 11.54 3.02 -14.13
C ILE A 54 12.91 2.35 -14.34
N PRO A 55 13.98 3.07 -14.68
CA PRO A 55 15.33 2.53 -14.73
C PRO A 55 15.80 1.94 -13.39
N ASN A 56 16.63 0.91 -13.43
CA ASN A 56 17.12 0.20 -12.23
C ASN A 56 18.12 0.94 -11.35
N ASP A 57 18.73 1.99 -11.88
CA ASP A 57 19.63 2.88 -11.17
C ASP A 57 18.96 4.22 -10.83
N CYS A 58 17.65 4.38 -11.08
CA CYS A 58 16.88 5.46 -10.49
C CYS A 58 16.70 5.23 -8.99
N ASP A 59 16.73 6.33 -8.27
CA ASP A 59 16.42 6.38 -6.85
C ASP A 59 15.42 7.50 -6.55
N THR A 60 15.10 7.68 -5.27
CA THR A 60 14.10 8.66 -4.82
C THR A 60 14.48 10.11 -5.12
N SER A 61 15.77 10.40 -5.36
CA SER A 61 16.23 11.75 -5.75
C SER A 61 15.86 12.12 -7.19
N HIS A 62 15.52 11.11 -8.00
CA HIS A 62 15.08 11.29 -9.38
C HIS A 62 13.57 11.56 -9.49
N ILE A 63 12.81 11.55 -8.39
CA ILE A 63 11.37 11.85 -8.43
C ILE A 63 11.16 13.35 -8.72
N HIS A 64 10.29 13.65 -9.68
CA HIS A 64 9.89 15.02 -9.97
C HIS A 64 9.16 15.64 -8.77
N ALA A 65 9.45 16.91 -8.46
CA ALA A 65 8.91 17.59 -7.27
C ALA A 65 7.37 17.59 -7.23
N ASP A 66 6.71 17.79 -8.37
CA ASP A 66 5.24 17.74 -8.43
C ASP A 66 4.68 16.35 -8.14
N SER A 67 5.36 15.29 -8.58
CA SER A 67 4.97 13.91 -8.29
C SER A 67 5.16 13.60 -6.82
N LEU A 68 6.26 14.05 -6.22
CA LEU A 68 6.47 13.91 -4.77
C LEU A 68 5.37 14.60 -3.95
N LYS A 69 4.95 15.80 -4.39
CA LYS A 69 3.82 16.51 -3.78
C LYS A 69 2.51 15.73 -3.92
N LYS A 70 2.19 15.22 -5.11
CA LYS A 70 0.98 14.41 -5.36
C LYS A 70 0.94 13.16 -4.48
N ILE A 71 2.07 12.45 -4.37
CA ILE A 71 2.18 11.26 -3.51
C ILE A 71 1.93 11.64 -2.05
N ALA A 72 2.54 12.72 -1.56
CA ALA A 72 2.35 13.17 -0.19
C ALA A 72 0.88 13.55 0.10
N GLU A 73 0.22 14.27 -0.81
CA GLU A 73 -1.20 14.62 -0.69
C GLU A 73 -2.11 13.39 -0.74
N PHE A 74 -1.80 12.42 -1.60
CA PHE A 74 -2.53 11.16 -1.72
C PHE A 74 -2.42 10.32 -0.43
N CYS A 75 -1.20 10.14 0.07
CA CYS A 75 -0.95 9.46 1.34
C CYS A 75 -1.64 10.16 2.51
N ALA A 76 -1.54 11.48 2.61
CA ALA A 76 -2.18 12.25 3.67
C ALA A 76 -3.71 12.13 3.65
N THR A 77 -4.31 12.09 2.45
CA THR A 77 -5.76 11.90 2.28
C THR A 77 -6.21 10.54 2.83
N PHE A 78 -5.48 9.46 2.49
CA PHE A 78 -5.76 8.14 3.03
C PHE A 78 -5.51 8.06 4.55
N GLN A 79 -4.37 8.60 5.03
CA GLN A 79 -4.07 8.61 6.47
C GLN A 79 -5.16 9.35 7.28
N ALA A 80 -5.73 10.42 6.72
CA ALA A 80 -6.83 11.14 7.35
C ALA A 80 -8.15 10.34 7.35
N SER A 81 -8.50 9.68 6.24
CA SER A 81 -9.75 8.92 6.15
C SER A 81 -9.71 7.60 6.94
N ALA A 82 -8.53 7.00 7.09
CA ALA A 82 -8.30 5.75 7.81
C ALA A 82 -7.68 5.95 9.21
N ALA A 83 -7.69 7.17 9.75
CA ALA A 83 -6.94 7.54 10.96
C ALA A 83 -7.21 6.61 12.16
N GLU A 84 -8.47 6.24 12.41
CA GLU A 84 -8.83 5.34 13.52
C GLU A 84 -8.27 3.92 13.30
N LEU A 85 -8.37 3.40 12.07
CA LEU A 85 -7.87 2.07 11.72
C LEU A 85 -6.34 2.01 11.82
N LEU A 86 -5.65 3.02 11.30
CA LEU A 86 -4.20 3.16 11.40
C LEU A 86 -3.75 3.29 12.85
N SER A 87 -4.48 4.06 13.68
CA SER A 87 -4.18 4.14 15.11
C SER A 87 -4.31 2.79 15.82
N ARG A 88 -5.30 1.96 15.44
CA ARG A 88 -5.45 0.60 15.98
C ARG A 88 -4.37 -0.35 15.46
N ALA A 89 -3.95 -0.19 14.20
CA ALA A 89 -2.85 -0.94 13.61
C ALA A 89 -1.52 -0.65 14.34
N TYR A 90 -1.19 0.63 14.53
CA TYR A 90 0.05 1.07 15.19
C TYR A 90 0.13 0.75 16.69
N ALA A 91 -1.00 0.42 17.33
CA ALA A 91 -1.00 -0.10 18.69
C ALA A 91 -0.49 -1.55 18.78
N ARG A 92 -0.22 -2.18 17.63
CA ARG A 92 0.32 -3.54 17.49
C ARG A 92 1.77 -3.47 16.99
N ASP A 93 2.36 -4.61 16.66
CA ASP A 93 3.70 -4.69 16.05
C ASP A 93 3.64 -4.36 14.55
N TYR A 94 3.18 -3.14 14.24
CA TYR A 94 2.98 -2.65 12.88
C TYR A 94 3.31 -1.16 12.83
N ASP A 95 4.17 -0.75 11.91
CA ASP A 95 4.70 0.61 11.84
C ASP A 95 4.17 1.40 10.63
N GLU A 96 4.42 2.70 10.65
CA GLU A 96 3.95 3.64 9.63
C GLU A 96 4.59 3.40 8.24
N THR A 97 5.84 2.91 8.19
CA THR A 97 6.50 2.57 6.92
C THR A 97 5.88 1.33 6.29
N GLN A 98 5.59 0.30 7.08
CA GLN A 98 4.85 -0.87 6.62
C GLN A 98 3.48 -0.49 6.08
N ALA A 99 2.76 0.39 6.78
CA ALA A 99 1.47 0.91 6.32
C ALA A 99 1.55 1.62 4.97
N GLY A 100 2.61 2.42 4.75
CA GLY A 100 2.86 3.04 3.46
C GLY A 100 3.03 2.03 2.32
N ARG A 101 3.85 1.00 2.53
CA ARG A 101 4.08 -0.08 1.55
C ARG A 101 2.79 -0.85 1.26
N ASP A 102 2.07 -1.22 2.31
CA ASP A 102 0.82 -1.97 2.20
C ASP A 102 -0.29 -1.17 1.55
N PHE A 103 -0.30 0.14 1.72
CA PHE A 103 -1.19 1.03 0.99
C PHE A 103 -0.95 0.94 -0.52
N TYR A 104 0.31 1.04 -0.96
CA TYR A 104 0.64 0.89 -2.38
C TYR A 104 0.21 -0.48 -2.93
N PHE A 105 0.62 -1.56 -2.26
CA PHE A 105 0.29 -2.92 -2.70
C PHE A 105 -1.20 -3.18 -2.78
N THR A 106 -1.94 -2.72 -1.77
CA THR A 106 -3.39 -2.91 -1.70
C THR A 106 -4.09 -2.06 -2.75
N HIS A 107 -3.71 -0.79 -2.89
CA HIS A 107 -4.36 0.11 -3.83
C HIS A 107 -4.16 -0.34 -5.28
N CYS A 108 -2.94 -0.72 -5.67
CA CYS A 108 -2.61 -1.16 -7.03
C CYS A 108 -2.97 -2.64 -7.32
N GLY A 109 -3.39 -3.40 -6.31
CA GLY A 109 -3.88 -4.76 -6.53
C GLY A 109 -2.82 -5.83 -6.73
N HIS A 110 -1.64 -5.69 -6.13
CA HIS A 110 -0.53 -6.65 -6.23
C HIS A 110 -0.76 -8.01 -5.54
N GLY A 111 -1.96 -8.26 -5.02
CA GLY A 111 -2.29 -9.54 -4.35
C GLY A 111 -1.64 -9.72 -2.97
N VAL A 112 -1.09 -8.65 -2.40
CA VAL A 112 -0.55 -8.56 -1.02
C VAL A 112 -0.89 -7.19 -0.45
N GLY A 113 -0.62 -6.95 0.83
CA GLY A 113 -0.84 -5.65 1.48
C GLY A 113 -1.39 -5.82 2.91
N TYR A 114 -2.34 -4.96 3.29
CA TYR A 114 -2.82 -4.90 4.68
C TYR A 114 -3.41 -6.21 5.20
N TRP A 115 -4.19 -6.91 4.38
CA TRP A 115 -4.87 -8.16 4.76
C TRP A 115 -3.90 -9.33 4.99
N ASP A 116 -2.70 -9.27 4.42
CA ASP A 116 -1.67 -10.33 4.50
C ASP A 116 -0.80 -10.22 5.77
N ARG A 117 -1.02 -9.19 6.59
CA ARG A 117 -0.23 -8.95 7.79
C ARG A 117 -0.80 -9.70 8.98
N GLU A 118 -0.05 -10.67 9.50
CA GLU A 118 -0.38 -11.37 10.75
C GLU A 118 -0.63 -10.39 11.91
N ALA A 119 0.17 -9.32 12.02
CA ALA A 119 -0.02 -8.27 13.03
C ALA A 119 -1.39 -7.57 12.93
N LEU A 120 -2.02 -7.56 11.75
CA LEU A 120 -3.31 -6.91 11.50
C LEU A 120 -4.50 -7.87 11.45
N ALA A 121 -4.23 -9.18 11.52
CA ALA A 121 -5.24 -10.22 11.57
C ALA A 121 -6.16 -10.08 12.80
N LEU A 122 -7.28 -10.80 12.78
CA LEU A 122 -8.16 -10.89 13.94
C LEU A 122 -7.43 -11.55 15.10
N GLN A 123 -7.46 -10.89 16.26
CA GLN A 123 -7.17 -11.57 17.51
C GLN A 123 -8.42 -12.37 17.87
N GLY A 124 -8.61 -13.54 17.26
CA GLY A 124 -9.92 -14.19 17.31
C GLY A 124 -9.96 -15.61 16.80
N GLU A 125 -9.47 -15.88 15.59
CA GLU A 125 -9.73 -17.19 14.95
C GLU A 125 -9.05 -18.37 15.69
N ASP A 126 -7.97 -18.11 16.42
CA ASP A 126 -7.31 -19.00 17.39
C ASP A 126 -7.37 -18.46 18.83
N SER A 127 -8.34 -17.59 19.14
CA SER A 127 -8.48 -17.07 20.50
C SER A 127 -9.21 -18.08 21.38
N ALA A 128 -8.78 -18.20 22.64
CA ALA A 128 -9.50 -19.00 23.64
C ALA A 128 -10.98 -18.56 23.79
N GLU A 129 -11.29 -17.31 23.43
CA GLU A 129 -12.67 -16.78 23.45
C GLU A 129 -13.51 -17.33 22.29
N TYR A 130 -12.94 -17.44 21.08
CA TYR A 130 -13.62 -18.07 19.93
C TYR A 130 -13.84 -19.57 20.15
N GLU A 131 -12.84 -20.27 20.69
CA GLU A 131 -12.97 -21.68 21.09
C GLU A 131 -14.03 -21.85 22.18
N SER A 132 -14.04 -20.97 23.19
CA SER A 132 -15.03 -20.99 24.26
C SER A 132 -16.45 -20.77 23.74
N LEU A 133 -16.65 -19.83 22.79
CA LEU A 133 -17.96 -19.59 22.19
C LEU A 133 -18.39 -20.74 21.28
N THR A 134 -17.45 -21.37 20.58
CA THR A 134 -17.72 -22.58 19.79
C THR A 134 -18.16 -23.74 20.69
N ALA A 135 -17.50 -23.93 21.84
CA ALA A 135 -17.91 -24.89 22.85
C ALA A 135 -19.31 -24.56 23.43
N GLU A 136 -19.58 -23.29 23.76
CA GLU A 136 -20.90 -22.81 24.23
C GLU A 136 -21.99 -23.11 23.18
N MET A 137 -21.71 -22.90 21.89
CA MET A 137 -22.62 -23.26 20.80
C MET A 137 -22.89 -24.76 20.73
N LEU A 138 -21.86 -25.61 20.85
CA LEU A 138 -22.00 -27.07 20.81
C LEU A 138 -22.81 -27.60 22.00
N GLU A 139 -22.58 -27.06 23.20
CA GLU A 139 -23.35 -27.40 24.41
C GLU A 139 -24.83 -27.00 24.28
N ASN A 140 -25.11 -25.91 23.56
CA ASN A 140 -26.45 -25.37 23.37
C ASN A 140 -27.09 -25.76 22.02
N VAL A 141 -26.57 -26.77 21.32
CA VAL A 141 -27.04 -27.13 19.96
C VAL A 141 -28.55 -27.45 19.89
N THR A 142 -29.18 -27.84 21.00
CA THR A 142 -30.63 -28.11 21.11
C THR A 142 -31.44 -26.93 21.65
N HIS A 143 -30.79 -25.84 22.07
CA HIS A 143 -31.40 -24.66 22.69
C HIS A 143 -31.26 -23.43 21.78
N SER A 144 -32.22 -23.25 20.86
CA SER A 144 -32.13 -22.26 19.78
C SER A 144 -31.80 -20.84 20.23
N ALA A 145 -32.35 -20.35 21.35
CA ALA A 145 -32.06 -19.00 21.85
C ALA A 145 -30.64 -18.84 22.42
N ALA A 146 -30.15 -19.85 23.15
CA ALA A 146 -28.80 -19.81 23.73
C ALA A 146 -27.72 -20.02 22.64
N TRP A 147 -28.00 -20.92 21.70
CA TRP A 147 -27.17 -21.09 20.51
C TRP A 147 -27.07 -19.80 19.69
N GLN A 148 -28.20 -19.12 19.45
CA GLN A 148 -28.21 -17.86 18.70
C GLN A 148 -27.43 -16.77 19.44
N ALA A 149 -27.57 -16.65 20.76
CA ALA A 149 -26.81 -15.68 21.55
C ALA A 149 -25.30 -15.93 21.50
N ALA A 150 -24.86 -17.19 21.54
CA ALA A 150 -23.44 -17.55 21.40
C ALA A 150 -22.93 -17.31 19.97
N LEU A 151 -23.74 -17.61 18.95
CA LEU A 151 -23.44 -17.31 17.56
C LEU A 151 -23.31 -15.79 17.34
N ASP A 152 -24.21 -14.98 17.89
CA ASP A 152 -24.16 -13.52 17.73
C ASP A 152 -22.88 -12.93 18.35
N LYS A 153 -22.46 -13.44 19.53
CA LYS A 153 -21.17 -13.08 20.15
C LYS A 153 -19.99 -13.52 19.28
N ARG A 154 -20.03 -14.73 18.72
CA ARG A 154 -18.96 -15.25 17.86
C ARG A 154 -18.86 -14.48 16.55
N ASN A 155 -19.98 -14.17 15.91
CA ASN A 155 -20.02 -13.33 14.71
C ASN A 155 -19.53 -11.91 14.98
N ALA A 156 -19.73 -11.40 16.20
CA ALA A 156 -19.13 -10.14 16.63
C ALA A 156 -17.60 -10.24 16.82
N LEU A 157 -17.05 -11.43 17.09
CA LEU A 157 -15.61 -11.70 17.06
C LEU A 157 -15.08 -11.95 15.65
N GLU A 158 -15.91 -12.46 14.73
CA GLU A 158 -15.66 -12.52 13.28
C GLU A 158 -15.80 -11.13 12.61
N ALA A 159 -15.81 -10.04 13.38
CA ALA A 159 -15.69 -8.70 12.82
C ALA A 159 -14.45 -8.63 11.92
N GLU A 160 -14.52 -7.90 10.81
CA GLU A 160 -13.39 -7.80 9.87
C GLU A 160 -12.08 -7.43 10.57
N SER A 161 -10.99 -8.09 10.18
CA SER A 161 -9.66 -7.79 10.72
C SER A 161 -9.29 -6.33 10.46
N ILE A 162 -8.32 -5.79 11.21
CA ILE A 162 -7.83 -4.43 10.92
C ILE A 162 -7.25 -4.40 9.49
N GLY A 163 -6.60 -5.49 9.07
CA GLY A 163 -6.07 -5.65 7.72
C GLY A 163 -7.15 -5.60 6.64
N ASP A 164 -8.29 -6.27 6.85
CA ASP A 164 -9.43 -6.23 5.91
C ASP A 164 -10.05 -4.83 5.84
N LEU A 165 -10.27 -4.21 7.00
CA LEU A 165 -10.85 -2.87 7.08
C LEU A 165 -9.96 -1.82 6.40
N LEU A 166 -8.64 -1.87 6.64
CA LEU A 166 -7.66 -1.03 5.95
C LEU A 166 -7.62 -1.32 4.45
N SER A 167 -7.72 -2.61 4.06
CA SER A 167 -7.74 -2.97 2.65
C SER A 167 -8.94 -2.41 1.91
N LYS A 168 -10.12 -2.45 2.53
CA LYS A 168 -11.34 -1.84 1.97
C LYS A 168 -11.24 -0.32 1.93
N ALA A 169 -10.70 0.29 2.98
CA ALA A 169 -10.52 1.75 3.04
C ALA A 169 -9.51 2.26 2.01
N ALA A 170 -8.47 1.48 1.70
CA ALA A 170 -7.48 1.82 0.68
C ALA A 170 -8.06 1.85 -0.74
N GLY A 171 -9.13 1.08 -0.97
CA GLY A 171 -9.76 0.96 -2.28
C GLY A 171 -8.85 0.28 -3.31
N ARG A 172 -9.31 0.28 -4.56
CA ARG A 172 -8.51 -0.10 -5.73
C ARG A 172 -8.36 1.12 -6.62
N GLY A 173 -7.17 1.30 -7.17
CA GLY A 173 -6.87 2.32 -8.16
C GLY A 173 -5.55 2.01 -8.83
N GLU A 174 -4.97 3.00 -9.48
CA GLU A 174 -3.77 2.81 -10.29
C GLU A 174 -2.75 3.89 -9.98
N VAL A 175 -1.52 3.46 -9.69
CA VAL A 175 -0.38 4.33 -9.47
C VAL A 175 0.67 3.94 -10.49
N ASN A 176 0.87 4.80 -11.48
CA ASN A 176 1.78 4.56 -12.58
C ASN A 176 2.99 5.47 -12.43
N PRO A 177 4.08 4.98 -11.83
CA PRO A 177 5.34 5.66 -11.97
C PRO A 177 5.93 5.39 -13.36
N PHE A 178 6.60 6.38 -13.92
CA PHE A 178 7.27 6.25 -15.21
C PHE A 178 8.46 7.20 -15.29
N PHE A 179 9.44 6.84 -16.10
CA PHE A 179 10.63 7.66 -16.34
C PHE A 179 10.61 8.26 -17.75
N GLY A 180 10.66 9.59 -17.84
CA GLY A 180 10.82 10.30 -19.11
C GLY A 180 9.59 11.03 -19.67
N ASP A 181 9.64 11.26 -20.99
CA ASP A 181 8.92 12.28 -21.79
C ASP A 181 7.40 12.04 -21.88
N HIS A 182 6.67 12.28 -20.78
CA HIS A 182 5.23 12.52 -20.92
C HIS A 182 5.05 13.81 -21.73
N VAL A 183 4.09 13.79 -22.67
CA VAL A 183 3.83 14.84 -23.68
C VAL A 183 3.73 16.27 -23.12
N ASP A 184 3.50 16.39 -21.81
CA ASP A 184 3.33 17.64 -21.07
C ASP A 184 4.61 18.15 -20.37
N HIS A 185 5.67 17.34 -20.22
CA HIS A 185 6.78 17.61 -19.29
C HIS A 185 8.19 17.62 -19.92
N GLY A 186 8.36 17.18 -21.18
CA GLY A 186 9.64 17.23 -21.89
C GLY A 186 10.66 16.16 -21.43
N ASN A 187 11.82 16.11 -22.11
CA ASN A 187 12.89 15.12 -21.92
C ASN A 187 13.72 15.27 -20.61
N ALA A 188 13.10 15.66 -19.50
CA ALA A 188 13.80 15.73 -18.24
C ALA A 188 13.89 14.31 -17.61
N PRO A 189 15.08 13.85 -17.17
CA PRO A 189 15.29 12.50 -16.63
C PRO A 189 14.77 12.41 -15.18
N PHE A 190 13.45 12.50 -15.02
CA PHE A 190 12.78 12.36 -13.74
C PHE A 190 11.77 11.21 -13.76
N VAL A 191 11.56 10.63 -12.59
CA VAL A 191 10.44 9.73 -12.31
C VAL A 191 9.22 10.58 -12.01
N HIS A 192 8.16 10.36 -12.77
CA HIS A 192 6.85 10.95 -12.58
C HIS A 192 5.89 9.89 -12.05
N PHE A 193 4.85 10.33 -11.34
CA PHE A 193 3.76 9.50 -10.84
C PHE A 193 2.43 10.05 -11.30
N SER A 194 1.63 9.19 -11.93
CA SER A 194 0.20 9.38 -12.17
C SER A 194 -0.59 8.53 -11.17
N ILE A 195 -1.57 9.13 -10.49
CA ILE A 195 -2.39 8.49 -9.46
C ILE A 195 -3.86 8.71 -9.85
N TYR A 196 -4.63 7.63 -9.98
CA TYR A 196 -6.01 7.62 -10.49
C TYR A 196 -7.02 7.05 -9.50
#